data_AF-A0A3A5M8S3-F1
#
_entry.id   AF-A0A3A5M8S3-F1
#
_cell.length_a   1.000
_cell.length_b   1.000
_cell.length_c   1.000
_cell.angle_alpha   90.00
_cell.angle_beta   90.00
_cell.angle_gamma   90.00
#
_symmetry.space_group_name_H-M   'P 1'
#
loop_
_entity.id
_entity.type
_entity.pdbx_description
1 polymer ?
#
loop_
_entity_poly.entity_id
_entity_poly.type
_entity_poly.pdbx_seq_one_letter_code
_entity_poly.pdbx_strand_id
1 'polypeptide(L)'
;MLKTTLASQALAVAALSFALLASSTGLGTTAVAAEQQTSDLVSTVSKVPTDDMEDDAVGELEGAPIELGYGSTEPAVAPEGGAFSSAPASPSDRQTDTASEEATAPSPSQDDTAPDQQDLTSQVPSLDWNPLLEPRLNARYGPHIETTNGESVLEGSSADRPTTQEAANNGTAAFGPREGKLNVKFVTVQLAGKTDADVSAINVSAAKESILASDAYWRAASNDRIGMSIGSTVLKHQSAARITDSYSSIMATVTRELNWQYRTNEALVIFVPHKDLSYGGSWGILGGGFTDGPMTGRVIMPYPSAVTKNVMTHEFGHVFGLHHANSLNCDSGRLDVGRSGASWTDPGCRTYEYGDTSDLMGYAQLSTPSINSMLWTYGGFGNGDEVLDAGVVTTARSFTLKPWSGNERQRAVRFTDPVSKETYFLELRLPIGNDAATAVNGNRGVKIVKEDILGWDDNASIALGRDSSFRGYQNGTLAWPAGSTFTTHTGTRVSVDYIGSAIAGVTVRPAASAVVVPVDKSLKVFSPGDFNGDGRADMVTRRTDGT
;
A
#
# COMPACT_ATOMS: atom_id res chain seq x y z
N MET A 1 -72.08 -29.46 -27.43
CA MET A 1 -73.42 -28.83 -27.33
C MET A 1 -73.40 -27.80 -26.19
N LEU A 2 -74.42 -26.94 -26.12
CA LEU A 2 -74.83 -25.93 -25.09
C LEU A 2 -74.02 -25.85 -23.76
N LYS A 3 -73.57 -24.66 -23.29
CA LYS A 3 -74.30 -23.59 -22.53
C LYS A 3 -74.82 -24.05 -21.15
N THR A 4 -74.74 -23.32 -20.02
CA THR A 4 -74.29 -21.94 -19.65
C THR A 4 -73.82 -21.96 -18.15
N THR A 5 -73.52 -20.93 -17.33
CA THR A 5 -73.64 -19.43 -17.24
C THR A 5 -72.54 -18.96 -16.22
N LEU A 6 -71.93 -17.76 -16.24
CA LEU A 6 -72.36 -16.42 -15.73
C LEU A 6 -72.90 -16.38 -14.27
N ALA A 7 -72.58 -15.39 -13.42
CA ALA A 7 -71.72 -14.19 -13.53
C ALA A 7 -71.05 -13.89 -12.16
N SER A 8 -69.90 -13.22 -12.04
CA SER A 8 -69.72 -11.75 -12.00
C SER A 8 -68.26 -11.47 -11.54
N GLN A 9 -67.63 -10.28 -11.60
CA GLN A 9 -67.97 -8.94 -12.12
C GLN A 9 -66.66 -8.19 -12.49
N ALA A 10 -66.72 -6.95 -13.01
CA ALA A 10 -65.54 -6.15 -13.36
C ALA A 10 -65.82 -4.64 -13.40
N LEU A 11 -64.78 -3.81 -13.27
CA LEU A 11 -64.45 -2.74 -14.23
C LEU A 11 -63.02 -2.18 -14.05
N ALA A 12 -62.56 -1.38 -15.01
CA ALA A 12 -61.29 -0.64 -15.02
C ALA A 12 -61.48 0.69 -15.80
N VAL A 13 -60.38 1.28 -16.29
CA VAL A 13 -60.26 2.15 -17.50
C VAL A 13 -59.92 3.64 -17.30
N ALA A 14 -58.81 4.02 -17.98
CA ALA A 14 -58.43 5.30 -18.59
C ALA A 14 -58.00 6.53 -17.74
N ALA A 15 -57.15 7.33 -18.40
CA ALA A 15 -56.79 8.71 -18.11
C ALA A 15 -57.29 9.63 -19.25
N LEU A 16 -57.35 10.94 -19.01
CA LEU A 16 -57.30 11.97 -20.07
C LEU A 16 -56.84 13.33 -19.51
N SER A 17 -56.66 14.33 -20.38
CA SER A 17 -56.10 15.66 -20.06
C SER A 17 -57.08 16.81 -20.38
N PHE A 18 -56.60 18.06 -20.27
CA PHE A 18 -57.23 19.37 -20.66
C PHE A 18 -58.17 20.11 -19.66
N ALA A 19 -57.54 20.96 -18.82
CA ALA A 19 -57.51 22.45 -18.88
C ALA A 19 -58.80 23.34 -18.86
N LEU A 20 -58.58 24.63 -18.49
CA LEU A 20 -59.48 25.81 -18.45
C LEU A 20 -60.52 25.82 -17.27
N LEU A 21 -60.95 26.95 -16.65
CA LEU A 21 -60.72 28.40 -16.87
C LEU A 21 -61.03 29.28 -15.60
N ALA A 22 -60.22 30.32 -15.34
CA ALA A 22 -60.49 31.60 -14.59
C ALA A 22 -60.99 31.55 -13.11
N SER A 23 -60.95 32.63 -12.28
CA SER A 23 -60.70 34.08 -12.50
C SER A 23 -60.04 34.80 -11.29
N SER A 24 -59.20 35.84 -11.55
CA SER A 24 -59.02 37.13 -10.80
C SER A 24 -58.77 37.17 -9.26
N THR A 25 -57.99 38.07 -8.63
CA THR A 25 -57.25 39.33 -8.95
C THR A 25 -55.85 39.27 -8.30
N GLY A 26 -54.74 39.88 -8.77
CA GLY A 26 -54.49 41.31 -9.07
C GLY A 26 -54.02 42.05 -7.80
N LEU A 27 -52.89 42.77 -7.70
CA LEU A 27 -51.79 43.14 -8.63
C LEU A 27 -50.42 42.82 -7.95
N GLY A 28 -49.20 43.31 -8.25
CA GLY A 28 -48.60 44.27 -9.21
C GLY A 28 -47.29 44.88 -8.61
N THR A 29 -46.26 45.36 -9.33
CA THR A 29 -45.93 45.36 -10.77
C THR A 29 -44.42 45.67 -11.02
N THR A 30 -43.80 44.92 -11.96
CA THR A 30 -42.75 45.32 -12.94
C THR A 30 -41.42 45.98 -12.54
N ALA A 31 -40.35 45.55 -13.23
CA ALA A 31 -39.16 46.35 -13.56
C ALA A 31 -39.06 46.55 -15.08
N VAL A 32 -38.49 47.68 -15.54
CA VAL A 32 -38.13 47.99 -16.94
C VAL A 32 -36.87 48.88 -16.94
N ALA A 33 -36.03 48.81 -17.98
CA ALA A 33 -34.78 49.56 -18.13
C ALA A 33 -34.89 50.73 -19.15
N ALA A 34 -33.95 51.69 -19.12
CA ALA A 34 -33.80 52.76 -20.13
C ALA A 34 -32.42 53.45 -20.10
N GLU A 35 -32.15 54.25 -21.13
CA GLU A 35 -30.96 55.10 -21.35
C GLU A 35 -31.40 56.54 -21.72
N GLN A 36 -30.56 57.58 -21.76
CA GLN A 36 -29.10 57.68 -21.58
C GLN A 36 -28.80 58.86 -20.59
N GLN A 37 -27.95 59.90 -20.74
CA GLN A 37 -27.01 60.37 -21.79
C GLN A 37 -25.87 61.25 -21.18
N THR A 38 -24.96 61.68 -22.05
CA THR A 38 -23.78 62.56 -21.90
C THR A 38 -23.87 63.84 -21.04
N SER A 39 -22.76 64.18 -20.37
CA SER A 39 -22.14 65.53 -20.43
C SER A 39 -20.65 65.46 -20.00
N ASP A 40 -19.79 66.33 -20.53
CA ASP A 40 -18.32 66.28 -20.42
C ASP A 40 -17.72 67.01 -19.19
N LEU A 41 -16.47 66.67 -18.83
CA LEU A 41 -15.30 67.61 -18.90
C LEU A 41 -13.95 66.99 -18.47
N VAL A 42 -13.10 66.70 -19.46
CA VAL A 42 -11.63 66.96 -19.57
C VAL A 42 -10.72 66.92 -18.31
N SER A 43 -9.68 66.05 -18.32
CA SER A 43 -8.25 66.47 -18.35
C SER A 43 -7.21 65.32 -18.47
N THR A 44 -6.49 65.25 -19.61
CA THR A 44 -5.03 64.92 -19.84
C THR A 44 -4.28 63.80 -19.05
N VAL A 45 -3.34 62.99 -19.57
CA VAL A 45 -2.31 63.14 -20.66
C VAL A 45 -2.05 61.78 -21.38
N SER A 46 -1.49 61.84 -22.60
CA SER A 46 -0.89 60.77 -23.45
C SER A 46 0.09 59.79 -22.73
N LYS A 47 0.32 58.53 -23.14
CA LYS A 47 0.37 57.82 -24.46
C LYS A 47 1.77 57.81 -25.14
N VAL A 48 2.20 56.62 -25.58
CA VAL A 48 3.49 56.27 -26.23
C VAL A 48 3.52 56.61 -27.73
N PRO A 49 4.70 56.94 -28.29
CA PRO A 49 5.07 56.66 -29.68
C PRO A 49 6.27 55.67 -29.81
N THR A 50 6.31 54.97 -30.95
CA THR A 50 7.45 54.18 -31.45
C THR A 50 8.28 54.98 -32.46
N ASP A 51 9.43 54.45 -32.88
CA ASP A 51 10.20 54.63 -34.15
C ASP A 51 11.68 54.24 -33.88
N ASP A 52 12.53 53.73 -34.78
CA ASP A 52 12.32 52.85 -35.95
C ASP A 52 13.71 52.24 -36.35
N MET A 53 13.88 51.64 -37.55
CA MET A 53 15.10 51.04 -38.17
C MET A 53 15.37 49.55 -37.82
N GLU A 54 15.30 48.57 -38.75
CA GLU A 54 16.11 48.27 -39.98
C GLU A 54 17.46 47.56 -39.68
N ASP A 55 17.91 46.50 -40.37
CA ASP A 55 17.27 45.50 -41.27
C ASP A 55 18.26 44.29 -41.47
N ASP A 56 17.91 43.30 -42.32
CA ASP A 56 18.72 42.17 -42.84
C ASP A 56 19.16 41.04 -41.86
N ALA A 57 19.26 39.75 -42.23
CA ALA A 57 18.76 39.02 -43.41
C ALA A 57 18.69 37.48 -43.17
N VAL A 58 17.91 36.79 -44.01
CA VAL A 58 17.54 35.36 -44.04
C VAL A 58 18.68 34.30 -44.12
N GLY A 59 18.38 33.05 -43.71
CA GLY A 59 19.28 31.89 -43.89
C GLY A 59 18.69 30.52 -43.48
N GLU A 60 17.62 30.06 -44.13
CA GLU A 60 16.97 28.74 -43.90
C GLU A 60 17.42 27.71 -44.95
N LEU A 61 17.90 26.52 -44.54
CA LEU A 61 17.96 25.28 -45.36
C LEU A 61 17.98 24.01 -44.48
N GLU A 62 17.31 22.95 -44.96
CA GLU A 62 17.34 21.60 -44.37
C GLU A 62 18.56 20.77 -44.84
N GLY A 63 18.93 19.71 -44.09
CA GLY A 63 19.85 18.69 -44.58
C GLY A 63 20.48 17.76 -43.52
N ALA A 64 20.10 16.49 -43.53
CA ALA A 64 20.72 15.39 -42.77
C ALA A 64 20.93 14.18 -43.73
N PRO A 65 21.64 13.07 -43.37
CA PRO A 65 22.38 12.79 -42.11
C PRO A 65 23.83 12.28 -42.29
N ILE A 66 24.77 12.75 -41.45
CA ILE A 66 26.09 12.17 -41.11
C ILE A 66 26.03 10.89 -40.23
N GLU A 67 26.69 9.78 -40.51
CA GLU A 67 26.99 8.73 -39.51
C GLU A 67 27.89 9.23 -38.36
N LEU A 68 27.77 8.63 -37.16
CA LEU A 68 28.76 8.74 -36.09
C LEU A 68 29.13 7.34 -35.56
N GLY A 69 30.39 6.94 -35.76
CA GLY A 69 30.94 5.67 -35.32
C GLY A 69 31.37 5.65 -33.85
N TYR A 70 31.56 4.43 -33.32
CA TYR A 70 32.05 4.20 -31.95
C TYR A 70 33.50 4.68 -31.75
N GLY A 71 33.79 5.22 -30.56
CA GLY A 71 35.12 5.67 -30.17
C GLY A 71 35.28 5.79 -28.65
N SER A 72 35.36 4.66 -27.95
CA SER A 72 35.54 4.61 -26.49
C SER A 72 37.02 4.74 -26.08
N THR A 73 37.34 5.69 -25.20
CA THR A 73 38.65 5.81 -24.55
C THR A 73 38.51 6.10 -23.06
N GLU A 74 39.03 5.21 -22.21
CA GLU A 74 39.22 5.45 -20.78
C GLU A 74 40.47 6.31 -20.52
N PRO A 75 40.53 7.07 -19.41
CA PRO A 75 41.71 7.83 -19.00
C PRO A 75 42.75 6.93 -18.30
N ALA A 76 44.03 7.29 -18.43
CA ALA A 76 45.16 6.50 -17.93
C ALA A 76 45.47 6.70 -16.43
N VAL A 77 46.12 5.69 -15.83
CA VAL A 77 46.77 5.74 -14.50
C VAL A 77 48.25 5.39 -14.65
N ALA A 78 49.10 6.02 -13.84
CA ALA A 78 50.57 5.96 -13.85
C ALA A 78 51.11 5.28 -12.55
N PRO A 79 52.36 4.79 -12.48
CA PRO A 79 52.54 3.37 -12.14
C PRO A 79 53.56 3.09 -10.99
N GLU A 80 54.11 1.87 -11.00
CA GLU A 80 55.13 1.28 -10.10
C GLU A 80 54.61 0.74 -8.74
N GLY A 81 55.03 -0.46 -8.30
CA GLY A 81 55.86 -1.46 -8.96
C GLY A 81 56.10 -2.70 -8.07
N GLY A 82 56.55 -3.82 -8.67
CA GLY A 82 56.89 -5.05 -7.95
C GLY A 82 56.63 -6.31 -8.77
N ALA A 83 57.68 -7.05 -9.13
CA ALA A 83 57.58 -8.25 -9.96
C ALA A 83 57.70 -9.54 -9.14
N PHE A 84 57.07 -10.62 -9.62
CA PHE A 84 57.68 -11.95 -9.67
C PHE A 84 57.09 -12.76 -10.84
N SER A 85 57.86 -13.72 -11.36
CA SER A 85 57.54 -14.46 -12.58
C SER A 85 57.83 -15.95 -12.41
N SER A 86 56.88 -16.80 -12.79
CA SER A 86 57.14 -17.96 -13.67
C SER A 86 55.84 -18.70 -14.03
N ALA A 87 55.64 -18.96 -15.32
CA ALA A 87 54.84 -20.07 -15.82
C ALA A 87 55.82 -21.13 -16.36
N PRO A 88 55.51 -22.42 -16.23
CA PRO A 88 55.07 -23.21 -17.40
C PRO A 88 54.03 -24.29 -17.03
N ALA A 89 53.44 -25.09 -17.93
CA ALA A 89 53.09 -24.96 -19.36
C ALA A 89 52.15 -26.15 -19.70
N SER A 90 51.38 -26.06 -20.79
CA SER A 90 50.62 -27.20 -21.32
C SER A 90 51.51 -28.22 -22.04
N PRO A 91 51.08 -29.49 -22.09
CA PRO A 91 51.23 -30.32 -23.29
C PRO A 91 49.85 -30.73 -23.85
N SER A 92 49.80 -31.01 -25.15
CA SER A 92 48.59 -31.49 -25.84
C SER A 92 48.77 -32.91 -26.38
N ASP A 93 47.65 -33.49 -26.82
CA ASP A 93 47.50 -34.55 -27.81
C ASP A 93 48.00 -35.98 -27.48
N ARG A 94 47.01 -36.86 -27.26
CA ARG A 94 46.90 -38.07 -28.10
C ARG A 94 45.45 -38.51 -28.26
N GLN A 95 44.96 -38.56 -29.50
CA GLN A 95 43.70 -39.21 -29.86
C GLN A 95 43.90 -40.73 -30.03
N THR A 96 42.84 -41.50 -29.74
CA THR A 96 42.31 -42.55 -30.64
C THR A 96 40.88 -42.93 -30.22
N ASP A 97 39.94 -42.66 -31.13
CA ASP A 97 38.77 -43.46 -31.51
C ASP A 97 37.70 -43.93 -30.49
N THR A 98 36.56 -43.24 -30.58
CA THR A 98 35.26 -43.83 -31.01
C THR A 98 34.55 -44.85 -30.13
N ALA A 99 33.65 -44.34 -29.26
CA ALA A 99 32.26 -44.81 -29.18
C ALA A 99 31.36 -43.71 -28.60
N SER A 100 30.40 -43.20 -29.36
CA SER A 100 29.37 -42.29 -28.84
C SER A 100 28.17 -43.09 -28.35
N GLU A 101 28.03 -43.24 -27.04
CA GLU A 101 26.80 -43.75 -26.43
C GLU A 101 25.98 -42.54 -25.93
N GLU A 102 24.83 -42.32 -26.57
CA GLU A 102 23.98 -41.15 -26.33
C GLU A 102 23.25 -41.31 -24.99
N ALA A 103 23.81 -40.72 -23.94
CA ALA A 103 23.24 -40.76 -22.59
C ALA A 103 21.96 -39.91 -22.50
N THR A 104 20.85 -40.51 -22.92
CA THR A 104 19.49 -39.92 -22.86
C THR A 104 19.22 -39.32 -21.49
N ALA A 105 18.95 -38.01 -21.45
CA ALA A 105 18.55 -37.35 -20.21
C ALA A 105 17.28 -38.02 -19.65
N PRO A 106 17.17 -38.23 -18.31
CA PRO A 106 15.99 -38.83 -17.73
C PRO A 106 14.78 -37.91 -17.97
N SER A 107 13.86 -38.38 -18.82
CA SER A 107 12.57 -37.74 -19.05
C SER A 107 11.82 -37.58 -17.70
N PRO A 108 11.11 -36.47 -17.44
CA PRO A 108 10.36 -36.30 -16.20
C PRO A 108 9.36 -37.44 -16.03
N SER A 109 9.46 -38.16 -14.92
CA SER A 109 8.56 -39.26 -14.58
C SER A 109 7.16 -38.72 -14.33
N GLN A 110 6.28 -38.88 -15.32
CA GLN A 110 4.87 -38.56 -15.20
C GLN A 110 4.19 -39.54 -14.25
N ASP A 111 3.95 -39.11 -13.00
CA ASP A 111 3.05 -39.79 -12.05
C ASP A 111 2.13 -38.77 -11.33
N ASP A 112 1.90 -37.62 -11.98
CA ASP A 112 0.85 -36.66 -11.66
C ASP A 112 -0.36 -36.92 -12.57
N THR A 113 -1.09 -38.03 -12.36
CA THR A 113 -2.43 -38.16 -12.94
C THR A 113 -3.36 -37.18 -12.26
N ALA A 114 -3.75 -36.12 -12.99
CA ALA A 114 -4.79 -35.20 -12.53
C ALA A 114 -6.05 -35.99 -12.14
N PRO A 115 -6.72 -35.68 -11.01
CA PRO A 115 -7.88 -36.43 -10.56
C PRO A 115 -9.03 -36.36 -11.57
N ASP A 116 -9.86 -37.40 -11.63
CA ASP A 116 -11.06 -37.39 -12.46
C ASP A 116 -11.95 -36.21 -12.06
N GLN A 117 -12.33 -35.39 -13.04
CA GLN A 117 -13.12 -34.18 -12.82
C GLN A 117 -14.50 -34.48 -12.24
N GLN A 118 -14.98 -35.73 -12.32
CA GLN A 118 -16.24 -36.18 -11.73
C GLN A 118 -16.20 -36.29 -10.20
N ASP A 119 -15.02 -36.42 -9.58
CA ASP A 119 -14.86 -36.56 -8.12
C ASP A 119 -14.54 -35.22 -7.40
N LEU A 120 -14.42 -34.11 -8.14
CA LEU A 120 -14.14 -32.78 -7.59
C LEU A 120 -15.42 -32.07 -7.11
N THR A 121 -15.41 -31.57 -5.88
CA THR A 121 -16.50 -30.72 -5.33
C THR A 121 -16.10 -29.24 -5.25
N SER A 122 -14.93 -28.88 -5.79
CA SER A 122 -14.37 -27.54 -5.80
C SER A 122 -13.88 -27.16 -7.20
N GLN A 123 -13.96 -25.87 -7.53
CA GLN A 123 -13.25 -25.33 -8.69
C GLN A 123 -11.76 -25.27 -8.34
N VAL A 124 -10.96 -26.13 -8.97
CA VAL A 124 -9.50 -26.08 -8.91
C VAL A 124 -9.03 -25.00 -9.90
N PRO A 125 -8.35 -23.92 -9.46
CA PRO A 125 -7.77 -22.94 -10.38
C PRO A 125 -6.50 -23.50 -11.05
N SER A 126 -6.16 -22.95 -12.21
CA SER A 126 -4.84 -23.18 -12.81
C SER A 126 -3.77 -22.33 -12.09
N LEU A 127 -2.50 -22.73 -12.17
CA LEU A 127 -1.41 -22.00 -11.48
C LEU A 127 -1.18 -20.58 -12.04
N ASP A 128 -1.60 -20.32 -13.27
CA ASP A 128 -1.59 -19.00 -13.92
C ASP A 128 -2.88 -18.21 -13.69
N TRP A 129 -3.89 -18.77 -12.99
CA TRP A 129 -5.10 -18.06 -12.60
C TRP A 129 -4.73 -16.87 -11.73
N ASN A 130 -5.04 -15.67 -12.23
CA ASN A 130 -4.83 -14.42 -11.52
C ASN A 130 -6.17 -13.97 -10.90
N PRO A 131 -6.44 -14.25 -9.61
CA PRO A 131 -7.70 -13.90 -8.96
C PRO A 131 -8.05 -12.43 -9.12
N LEU A 132 -7.05 -11.54 -9.14
CA LEU A 132 -7.23 -10.08 -9.19
C LEU A 132 -8.00 -9.59 -10.43
N LEU A 133 -8.05 -10.41 -11.49
CA LEU A 133 -8.82 -10.17 -12.72
C LEU A 133 -10.31 -10.55 -12.62
N GLU A 134 -10.77 -11.13 -11.51
CA GLU A 134 -12.18 -11.47 -11.25
C GLU A 134 -12.85 -10.41 -10.33
N PRO A 135 -13.37 -9.28 -10.85
CA PRO A 135 -13.89 -8.18 -10.03
C PRO A 135 -15.18 -8.47 -9.25
N ARG A 136 -15.70 -9.71 -9.30
CA ARG A 136 -16.96 -10.13 -8.65
C ARG A 136 -16.83 -11.36 -7.75
N LEU A 137 -15.65 -11.98 -7.67
CA LEU A 137 -15.45 -13.25 -6.95
C LEU A 137 -14.37 -13.17 -5.85
N ASN A 138 -13.67 -12.05 -5.75
CA ASN A 138 -12.78 -11.78 -4.62
C ASN A 138 -13.53 -11.03 -3.52
N ALA A 139 -13.08 -11.19 -2.27
CA ALA A 139 -13.26 -10.20 -1.22
C ALA A 139 -12.30 -9.06 -1.53
N ARG A 140 -12.63 -8.31 -2.60
CA ARG A 140 -11.85 -7.20 -3.18
C ARG A 140 -11.94 -5.94 -2.31
N TYR A 141 -12.12 -6.18 -1.02
CA TYR A 141 -12.83 -5.39 -0.01
C TYR A 141 -12.43 -5.98 1.35
N GLY A 142 -11.58 -5.27 2.10
CA GLY A 142 -11.35 -5.58 3.52
C GLY A 142 -12.62 -5.39 4.36
N PRO A 143 -12.65 -5.80 5.64
CA PRO A 143 -13.81 -5.70 6.54
C PRO A 143 -14.33 -4.27 6.83
N HIS A 144 -13.87 -3.26 6.09
CA HIS A 144 -14.05 -1.82 6.35
C HIS A 144 -14.55 -1.00 5.14
N ILE A 145 -15.22 -1.64 4.17
CA ILE A 145 -15.97 -0.88 3.14
C ILE A 145 -17.29 -0.37 3.75
N GLU A 146 -17.34 0.92 4.08
CA GLU A 146 -18.61 1.64 4.25
C GLU A 146 -19.39 1.64 2.93
N THR A 147 -20.44 0.81 2.83
CA THR A 147 -21.36 0.86 1.69
C THR A 147 -22.27 2.08 1.78
N THR A 148 -21.83 3.22 1.24
CA THR A 148 -22.75 4.32 0.90
C THR A 148 -23.87 3.76 0.03
N ASN A 149 -25.12 4.04 0.41
CA ASN A 149 -26.37 3.48 -0.13
C ASN A 149 -26.88 2.17 0.49
N GLY A 150 -26.35 1.76 1.65
CA GLY A 150 -27.21 1.27 2.73
C GLY A 150 -27.82 -0.12 2.62
N GLU A 151 -27.03 -1.16 2.35
CA GLU A 151 -27.42 -2.55 2.70
C GLU A 151 -26.25 -3.46 3.12
N SER A 152 -25.37 -2.97 3.99
CA SER A 152 -24.62 -3.82 4.92
C SER A 152 -24.12 -3.01 6.13
N VAL A 153 -24.48 -3.45 7.35
CA VAL A 153 -23.82 -3.01 8.58
C VAL A 153 -22.82 -4.10 8.96
N LEU A 154 -21.58 -3.92 8.53
CA LEU A 154 -20.44 -4.57 9.16
C LEU A 154 -19.86 -3.56 10.14
N GLU A 155 -20.05 -3.81 11.43
CA GLU A 155 -19.40 -3.04 12.48
C GLU A 155 -17.88 -3.13 12.31
N GLY A 156 -17.16 -2.08 12.72
CA GLY A 156 -15.71 -1.93 12.58
C GLY A 156 -14.92 -3.00 13.33
N SER A 157 -14.88 -4.20 12.75
CA SER A 157 -14.13 -5.35 13.22
C SER A 157 -12.68 -5.19 12.80
N SER A 158 -11.91 -4.50 13.64
CA SER A 158 -10.45 -4.56 13.64
C SER A 158 -9.99 -5.98 13.32
N ALA A 159 -9.04 -6.14 12.39
CA ALA A 159 -8.34 -7.41 12.20
C ALA A 159 -7.97 -7.99 13.57
N ASP A 160 -8.46 -9.20 13.86
CA ASP A 160 -8.89 -9.64 15.21
C ASP A 160 -8.03 -9.02 16.31
N ARG A 161 -8.57 -7.99 17.01
CA ARG A 161 -7.97 -7.53 18.26
C ARG A 161 -7.92 -8.77 19.15
N PRO A 162 -6.72 -9.30 19.49
CA PRO A 162 -6.66 -10.51 20.28
C PRO A 162 -7.38 -10.24 21.59
N THR A 163 -8.08 -11.24 22.14
CA THR A 163 -8.87 -11.03 23.36
C THR A 163 -7.99 -10.46 24.46
N THR A 164 -8.54 -9.84 25.51
CA THR A 164 -7.72 -9.23 26.57
C THR A 164 -6.76 -10.20 27.27
N GLN A 165 -6.94 -11.51 27.08
CA GLN A 165 -6.03 -12.60 27.46
C GLN A 165 -4.86 -12.81 26.46
N GLU A 166 -5.11 -12.64 25.17
CA GLU A 166 -4.15 -12.85 24.06
C GLU A 166 -3.36 -11.57 23.76
N ALA A 167 -3.98 -10.39 23.84
CA ALA A 167 -3.29 -9.10 23.71
C ALA A 167 -2.22 -8.92 24.80
N ALA A 168 -2.45 -9.49 26.00
CA ALA A 168 -1.48 -9.54 27.08
C ALA A 168 -0.25 -10.44 26.77
N ASN A 169 -0.32 -11.29 25.75
CA ASN A 169 0.80 -12.13 25.29
C ASN A 169 1.45 -11.57 24.00
N ASN A 170 0.64 -11.02 23.09
CA ASN A 170 1.09 -10.54 21.77
C ASN A 170 1.94 -9.24 21.84
N GLY A 171 1.80 -8.45 22.91
CA GLY A 171 2.60 -7.24 23.20
C GLY A 171 4.09 -7.49 23.51
N THR A 172 4.68 -8.53 22.91
CA THR A 172 6.11 -8.90 23.00
C THR A 172 6.76 -9.14 21.63
N ALA A 173 6.01 -8.95 20.53
CA ALA A 173 6.49 -9.21 19.16
C ALA A 173 7.59 -8.24 18.67
N ALA A 174 7.79 -7.11 19.34
CA ALA A 174 8.86 -6.15 19.05
C ALA A 174 9.48 -5.61 20.35
N PHE A 175 10.77 -5.89 20.57
CA PHE A 175 11.76 -5.04 21.29
C PHE A 175 13.18 -5.63 21.13
N GLY A 176 13.60 -5.87 19.89
CA GLY A 176 14.94 -6.35 19.55
C GLY A 176 15.08 -6.65 18.05
N PRO A 177 16.31 -6.73 17.50
CA PRO A 177 16.52 -7.11 16.11
C PRO A 177 16.00 -8.55 15.88
N ARG A 178 15.02 -8.72 14.99
CA ARG A 178 14.37 -10.02 14.78
C ARG A 178 15.30 -10.97 14.02
N GLU A 179 15.57 -12.13 14.59
CA GLU A 179 16.43 -13.17 14.00
C GLU A 179 15.93 -14.58 14.35
N GLY A 180 16.25 -15.55 13.49
CA GLY A 180 15.85 -16.95 13.66
C GLY A 180 15.56 -17.66 12.35
N LYS A 181 15.46 -19.00 12.40
CA LYS A 181 15.11 -19.84 11.26
C LYS A 181 13.82 -20.60 11.55
N LEU A 182 12.74 -20.19 10.90
CA LEU A 182 11.41 -20.81 11.05
C LEU A 182 11.40 -22.22 10.48
N ASN A 183 11.20 -23.21 11.35
CA ASN A 183 10.87 -24.57 10.98
C ASN A 183 9.37 -24.66 10.64
N VAL A 184 9.07 -24.77 9.35
CA VAL A 184 7.71 -24.83 8.82
C VAL A 184 7.19 -26.27 8.80
N LYS A 185 6.09 -26.51 9.53
CA LYS A 185 5.22 -27.68 9.35
C LYS A 185 4.23 -27.36 8.22
N PHE A 186 4.48 -27.94 7.05
CA PHE A 186 3.59 -27.84 5.90
C PHE A 186 2.47 -28.89 6.00
N VAL A 187 1.22 -28.50 5.75
CA VAL A 187 0.05 -29.41 5.80
C VAL A 187 -0.88 -29.17 4.61
N THR A 188 -1.36 -30.24 3.95
CA THR A 188 -2.60 -30.17 3.15
C THR A 188 -3.76 -30.77 3.94
N VAL A 189 -4.90 -30.07 3.95
CA VAL A 189 -6.05 -30.39 4.82
C VAL A 189 -7.25 -30.80 3.98
N GLN A 190 -7.82 -31.97 4.27
CA GLN A 190 -9.11 -32.39 3.73
C GLN A 190 -10.21 -31.89 4.67
N LEU A 191 -10.92 -30.85 4.24
CA LEU A 191 -12.04 -30.25 4.98
C LEU A 191 -13.28 -31.15 4.94
N ALA A 192 -14.14 -31.05 5.96
CA ALA A 192 -15.38 -31.79 6.03
C ALA A 192 -16.29 -31.46 4.83
N GLY A 193 -16.63 -32.49 4.05
CA GLY A 193 -17.39 -32.37 2.80
C GLY A 193 -16.53 -32.21 1.54
N LYS A 194 -15.19 -32.36 1.63
CA LYS A 194 -14.27 -32.40 0.49
C LYS A 194 -13.74 -33.81 0.25
N THR A 195 -13.60 -34.17 -1.03
CA THR A 195 -13.18 -35.52 -1.46
C THR A 195 -11.68 -35.69 -1.40
N ASP A 196 -11.23 -36.94 -1.49
CA ASP A 196 -9.82 -37.27 -1.68
C ASP A 196 -9.26 -36.65 -2.97
N ALA A 197 -10.09 -36.47 -3.99
CA ALA A 197 -9.74 -35.78 -5.23
C ALA A 197 -9.53 -34.26 -5.00
N ASP A 198 -10.45 -33.59 -4.29
CA ASP A 198 -10.32 -32.18 -3.92
C ASP A 198 -8.97 -31.90 -3.22
N VAL A 199 -8.65 -32.65 -2.16
CA VAL A 199 -7.38 -32.43 -1.42
C VAL A 199 -6.14 -32.88 -2.21
N SER A 200 -6.29 -33.79 -3.19
CA SER A 200 -5.19 -34.16 -4.11
C SER A 200 -4.92 -33.09 -5.16
N ALA A 201 -5.91 -32.27 -5.50
CA ALA A 201 -5.76 -31.17 -6.47
C ALA A 201 -4.96 -29.97 -5.92
N ILE A 202 -4.63 -29.96 -4.62
CA ILE A 202 -3.68 -29.00 -4.05
C ILE A 202 -2.28 -29.29 -4.61
N ASN A 203 -1.81 -28.45 -5.53
CA ASN A 203 -0.46 -28.58 -6.10
C ASN A 203 0.62 -28.36 -5.02
N VAL A 204 1.11 -29.46 -4.45
CA VAL A 204 2.07 -29.45 -3.33
C VAL A 204 3.39 -28.76 -3.73
N SER A 205 3.83 -28.88 -4.99
CA SER A 205 5.05 -28.24 -5.47
C SER A 205 4.92 -26.71 -5.46
N ALA A 206 3.88 -26.15 -6.08
CA ALA A 206 3.61 -24.72 -6.08
C ALA A 206 3.35 -24.16 -4.67
N ALA A 207 2.66 -24.94 -3.82
CA ALA A 207 2.44 -24.60 -2.42
C ALA A 207 3.77 -24.48 -1.65
N LYS A 208 4.69 -25.43 -1.82
CA LYS A 208 6.03 -25.39 -1.20
C LYS A 208 6.94 -24.33 -1.80
N GLU A 209 6.88 -24.09 -3.11
CA GLU A 209 7.58 -22.97 -3.75
C GLU A 209 7.17 -21.61 -3.19
N SER A 210 5.92 -21.42 -2.76
CA SER A 210 5.50 -20.16 -2.13
C SER A 210 6.20 -19.89 -0.80
N ILE A 211 6.47 -20.94 -0.02
CA ILE A 211 7.24 -20.85 1.23
C ILE A 211 8.72 -20.55 0.94
N LEU A 212 9.28 -21.14 -0.13
CA LEU A 212 10.66 -20.87 -0.55
C LEU A 212 10.85 -19.46 -1.15
N ALA A 213 9.84 -18.94 -1.85
CA ALA A 213 9.80 -17.55 -2.28
C ALA A 213 9.75 -16.59 -1.07
N SER A 214 8.99 -16.96 -0.04
CA SER A 214 8.92 -16.23 1.22
C SER A 214 10.26 -16.24 1.98
N ASP A 215 10.95 -17.39 2.07
CA ASP A 215 12.33 -17.46 2.62
C ASP A 215 13.26 -16.48 1.90
N ALA A 216 13.31 -16.56 0.56
CA ALA A 216 14.19 -15.71 -0.25
C ALA A 216 13.92 -14.21 -0.04
N TYR A 217 12.65 -13.81 0.03
CA TYR A 217 12.26 -12.43 0.33
C TYR A 217 12.69 -11.99 1.73
N TRP A 218 12.31 -12.76 2.77
CA TRP A 218 12.54 -12.35 4.15
C TRP A 218 14.02 -12.44 4.55
N ARG A 219 14.80 -13.34 3.96
CA ARG A 219 16.27 -13.32 4.04
C ARG A 219 16.86 -12.06 3.43
N ALA A 220 16.44 -11.68 2.22
CA ALA A 220 16.92 -10.45 1.58
C ALA A 220 16.52 -9.20 2.36
N ALA A 221 15.28 -9.12 2.86
CA ALA A 221 14.77 -7.99 3.64
C ALA A 221 15.41 -7.84 5.03
N SER A 222 15.95 -8.94 5.59
CA SER A 222 16.56 -9.00 6.94
C SER A 222 18.08 -9.18 6.97
N ASN A 223 18.76 -9.15 5.81
CA ASN A 223 20.19 -9.44 5.69
C ASN A 223 20.57 -10.82 6.28
N ASP A 224 19.89 -11.86 5.82
CA ASP A 224 20.03 -13.28 6.21
C ASP A 224 19.73 -13.63 7.69
N ARG A 225 19.26 -12.67 8.52
CA ARG A 225 18.99 -12.89 9.95
C ARG A 225 17.68 -13.65 10.21
N ILE A 226 16.68 -13.48 9.33
CA ILE A 226 15.47 -14.30 9.28
C ILE A 226 15.59 -15.27 8.10
N GLY A 227 15.24 -16.54 8.31
CA GLY A 227 15.00 -17.50 7.24
C GLY A 227 13.93 -18.52 7.58
N MET A 228 13.60 -19.40 6.64
CA MET A 228 12.56 -20.43 6.76
C MET A 228 13.02 -21.75 6.12
N SER A 229 12.52 -22.88 6.63
CA SER A 229 12.71 -24.18 5.98
C SER A 229 11.55 -25.13 6.29
N ILE A 230 11.19 -26.00 5.34
CA ILE A 230 10.11 -26.97 5.53
C ILE A 230 10.68 -28.23 6.19
N GLY A 231 10.70 -28.26 7.53
CA GLY A 231 11.22 -29.40 8.29
C GLY A 231 10.22 -30.55 8.47
N SER A 232 8.94 -30.36 8.16
CA SER A 232 7.96 -31.47 8.12
C SER A 232 6.83 -31.26 7.11
N THR A 233 6.21 -32.35 6.68
CA THR A 233 5.08 -32.38 5.75
C THR A 233 4.04 -33.38 6.24
N VAL A 234 2.77 -32.97 6.28
CA VAL A 234 1.61 -33.84 6.46
C VAL A 234 0.69 -33.64 5.25
N LEU A 235 0.25 -34.71 4.61
CA LEU A 235 -0.67 -34.63 3.46
C LEU A 235 -2.02 -35.21 3.84
N LYS A 236 -3.10 -34.62 3.33
CA LYS A 236 -4.50 -35.05 3.53
C LYS A 236 -4.89 -35.21 5.01
N HIS A 237 -4.51 -34.25 5.85
CA HIS A 237 -4.97 -34.18 7.24
C HIS A 237 -6.50 -34.00 7.25
N GLN A 238 -7.22 -34.99 7.78
CA GLN A 238 -8.70 -34.95 7.86
C GLN A 238 -9.13 -33.98 8.95
N SER A 239 -10.00 -33.02 8.61
CA SER A 239 -10.49 -32.01 9.55
C SER A 239 -12.01 -31.98 9.63
N ALA A 240 -12.54 -31.70 10.83
CA ALA A 240 -13.95 -31.43 11.05
C ALA A 240 -14.39 -30.03 10.54
N ALA A 241 -13.43 -29.13 10.28
CA ALA A 241 -13.69 -27.80 9.74
C ALA A 241 -14.27 -27.86 8.32
N ARG A 242 -15.17 -26.93 7.98
CA ARG A 242 -15.79 -26.80 6.65
C ARG A 242 -15.26 -25.56 5.95
N ILE A 243 -15.28 -25.59 4.62
CA ILE A 243 -14.84 -24.43 3.82
C ILE A 243 -15.74 -23.19 4.00
N THR A 244 -16.99 -23.38 4.45
CA THR A 244 -17.92 -22.31 4.80
C THR A 244 -17.56 -21.54 6.06
N ASP A 245 -16.75 -22.14 6.93
CA ASP A 245 -16.35 -21.55 8.20
C ASP A 245 -15.32 -20.42 7.94
N SER A 246 -15.28 -19.38 8.78
CA SER A 246 -14.24 -18.35 8.66
C SER A 246 -12.84 -18.97 8.71
N TYR A 247 -11.89 -18.46 7.93
CA TYR A 247 -10.53 -19.01 7.84
C TYR A 247 -9.82 -19.12 9.21
N SER A 248 -10.10 -18.21 10.14
CA SER A 248 -9.66 -18.28 11.54
C SER A 248 -10.24 -19.47 12.31
N SER A 249 -11.50 -19.83 12.07
CA SER A 249 -12.17 -21.02 12.64
C SER A 249 -11.65 -22.33 12.05
N ILE A 250 -11.33 -22.33 10.74
CA ILE A 250 -10.65 -23.45 10.07
C ILE A 250 -9.27 -23.65 10.70
N MET A 251 -8.45 -22.59 10.73
CA MET A 251 -7.10 -22.62 11.31
C MET A 251 -7.13 -23.07 12.78
N ALA A 252 -7.98 -22.48 13.62
CA ALA A 252 -8.11 -22.85 15.03
C ALA A 252 -8.53 -24.33 15.22
N THR A 253 -9.32 -24.89 14.31
CA THR A 253 -9.74 -26.29 14.36
C THR A 253 -8.63 -27.24 13.95
N VAL A 254 -7.99 -26.99 12.81
CA VAL A 254 -6.82 -27.76 12.35
C VAL A 254 -5.66 -27.67 13.35
N THR A 255 -5.44 -26.52 13.99
CA THR A 255 -4.46 -26.32 15.07
C THR A 255 -4.67 -27.31 16.22
N ARG A 256 -5.92 -27.49 16.69
CA ARG A 256 -6.26 -28.44 17.76
C ARG A 256 -6.08 -29.89 17.31
N GLU A 257 -6.58 -30.25 16.12
CA GLU A 257 -6.53 -31.62 15.59
C GLU A 257 -5.09 -32.10 15.35
N LEU A 258 -4.21 -31.21 14.88
CA LEU A 258 -2.77 -31.47 14.73
C LEU A 258 -1.99 -31.48 16.06
N ASN A 259 -2.66 -31.20 17.19
CA ASN A 259 -2.07 -30.91 18.51
C ASN A 259 -0.89 -29.92 18.43
N TRP A 260 -1.05 -28.88 17.59
CA TRP A 260 0.00 -27.89 17.36
C TRP A 260 0.34 -27.11 18.63
N GLN A 261 1.61 -26.75 18.77
CA GLN A 261 2.14 -26.02 19.93
C GLN A 261 2.85 -24.78 19.41
N TYR A 262 2.57 -23.63 20.02
CA TYR A 262 3.21 -22.36 19.66
C TYR A 262 4.64 -22.34 20.22
N ARG A 263 5.63 -22.57 19.36
CA ARG A 263 7.06 -22.58 19.72
C ARG A 263 7.81 -21.55 18.89
N THR A 264 8.62 -20.72 19.55
CA THR A 264 9.59 -19.84 18.89
C THR A 264 10.42 -20.61 17.86
N ASN A 265 10.56 -20.03 16.67
CA ASN A 265 11.16 -20.62 15.48
C ASN A 265 10.41 -21.83 14.88
N GLU A 266 9.12 -22.01 15.17
CA GLU A 266 8.23 -22.93 14.45
C GLU A 266 7.01 -22.20 13.86
N ALA A 267 6.58 -22.61 12.67
CA ALA A 267 5.35 -22.12 12.03
C ALA A 267 4.55 -23.25 11.39
N LEU A 268 3.22 -23.11 11.36
CA LEU A 268 2.30 -24.07 10.74
C LEU A 268 1.64 -23.43 9.52
N VAL A 269 1.93 -23.97 8.33
CA VAL A 269 1.36 -23.52 7.05
C VAL A 269 0.41 -24.59 6.54
N ILE A 270 -0.87 -24.26 6.37
CA ILE A 270 -1.91 -25.19 5.89
C ILE A 270 -2.48 -24.73 4.55
N PHE A 271 -2.71 -25.67 3.64
CA PHE A 271 -3.42 -25.45 2.38
C PHE A 271 -4.76 -26.20 2.39
N VAL A 272 -5.83 -25.54 1.95
CA VAL A 272 -7.20 -26.09 1.89
C VAL A 272 -7.74 -26.14 0.45
N PRO A 273 -8.60 -27.12 0.10
CA PRO A 273 -9.07 -27.34 -1.25
C PRO A 273 -10.28 -26.46 -1.62
N HIS A 274 -9.99 -25.18 -1.88
CA HIS A 274 -10.89 -24.20 -2.46
C HIS A 274 -10.09 -23.10 -3.16
N LYS A 275 -10.65 -22.37 -4.12
CA LYS A 275 -9.90 -21.32 -4.84
C LYS A 275 -9.62 -20.07 -4.01
N ASP A 276 -10.36 -19.90 -2.92
CA ASP A 276 -10.34 -18.78 -1.98
C ASP A 276 -10.85 -19.21 -0.60
N LEU A 277 -10.77 -18.31 0.39
CA LEU A 277 -11.20 -18.51 1.76
C LEU A 277 -12.42 -17.63 2.11
N SER A 278 -13.16 -18.05 3.14
CA SER A 278 -14.31 -17.34 3.73
C SER A 278 -13.90 -16.55 4.97
N TYR A 279 -14.50 -15.38 5.18
CA TYR A 279 -14.48 -14.65 6.46
C TYR A 279 -15.82 -13.95 6.70
N GLY A 280 -16.52 -14.30 7.79
CA GLY A 280 -17.81 -13.69 8.13
C GLY A 280 -18.93 -13.90 7.10
N GLY A 281 -18.77 -14.87 6.19
CA GLY A 281 -19.66 -15.10 5.04
C GLY A 281 -19.26 -14.35 3.75
N SER A 282 -18.25 -13.48 3.82
CA SER A 282 -17.59 -12.91 2.64
C SER A 282 -16.58 -13.91 2.06
N TRP A 283 -16.56 -14.06 0.74
CA TRP A 283 -15.72 -15.01 0.01
C TRP A 283 -14.68 -14.31 -0.83
N GLY A 284 -13.56 -14.99 -1.11
CA GLY A 284 -12.52 -14.45 -1.97
C GLY A 284 -11.32 -13.86 -1.21
N ILE A 285 -11.10 -14.30 0.04
CA ILE A 285 -9.89 -14.03 0.81
C ILE A 285 -8.77 -14.95 0.30
N LEU A 286 -7.56 -14.42 0.06
CA LEU A 286 -6.50 -15.11 -0.69
C LEU A 286 -5.46 -15.84 0.18
N GLY A 287 -5.49 -15.62 1.50
CA GLY A 287 -4.60 -16.18 2.50
C GLY A 287 -5.03 -15.72 3.90
N GLY A 288 -4.28 -16.10 4.94
CA GLY A 288 -4.48 -15.56 6.29
C GLY A 288 -3.37 -15.98 7.26
N GLY A 289 -2.54 -15.02 7.65
CA GLY A 289 -1.44 -15.15 8.59
C GLY A 289 -1.81 -14.74 10.02
N PHE A 290 -1.19 -15.39 11.01
CA PHE A 290 -1.42 -15.17 12.43
C PHE A 290 -0.10 -15.04 13.18
N THR A 291 0.05 -13.98 13.98
CA THR A 291 1.13 -13.87 14.97
C THR A 291 0.75 -14.69 16.21
N ASP A 292 1.51 -15.74 16.52
CA ASP A 292 1.33 -16.55 17.73
C ASP A 292 2.41 -16.27 18.81
N GLY A 293 3.31 -15.31 18.54
CA GLY A 293 4.38 -14.88 19.45
C GLY A 293 5.68 -14.52 18.73
N PRO A 294 6.78 -14.29 19.48
CA PRO A 294 8.09 -14.01 18.90
C PRO A 294 8.58 -15.17 18.00
N MET A 295 8.78 -14.87 16.71
CA MET A 295 9.17 -15.83 15.67
C MET A 295 8.31 -17.11 15.64
N THR A 296 6.99 -17.00 15.84
CA THR A 296 6.06 -18.13 15.69
C THR A 296 4.69 -17.68 15.23
N GLY A 297 4.01 -18.52 14.44
CA GLY A 297 2.75 -18.17 13.82
C GLY A 297 2.15 -19.27 12.95
N ARG A 298 1.02 -18.93 12.33
CA ARG A 298 0.24 -19.82 11.46
C ARG A 298 -0.10 -19.12 10.15
N VAL A 299 -0.28 -19.88 9.08
CA VAL A 299 -0.75 -19.40 7.78
C VAL A 299 -1.76 -20.39 7.19
N ILE A 300 -2.92 -19.90 6.73
CA ILE A 300 -3.85 -20.66 5.88
C ILE A 300 -3.82 -20.12 4.45
N MET A 301 -3.80 -21.03 3.46
CA MET A 301 -3.88 -20.70 2.05
C MET A 301 -4.98 -21.51 1.34
N PRO A 302 -5.65 -20.94 0.32
CA PRO A 302 -6.45 -21.68 -0.65
C PRO A 302 -5.54 -22.46 -1.63
N TYR A 303 -6.13 -23.03 -2.70
CA TYR A 303 -5.38 -23.59 -3.82
C TYR A 303 -4.32 -22.60 -4.37
N PRO A 304 -3.12 -23.08 -4.75
CA PRO A 304 -2.11 -22.23 -5.38
C PRO A 304 -2.60 -21.57 -6.68
N SER A 305 -2.19 -20.31 -6.87
CA SER A 305 -2.57 -19.42 -7.97
C SER A 305 -1.41 -18.47 -8.31
N ALA A 306 -1.58 -17.61 -9.32
CA ALA A 306 -0.52 -16.71 -9.80
C ALA A 306 -0.02 -15.71 -8.73
N VAL A 307 -0.83 -15.42 -7.70
CA VAL A 307 -0.48 -14.50 -6.59
C VAL A 307 0.02 -15.21 -5.33
N THR A 308 -0.05 -16.54 -5.25
CA THR A 308 0.24 -17.29 -3.99
C THR A 308 1.66 -17.05 -3.45
N LYS A 309 2.63 -16.71 -4.30
CA LYS A 309 4.00 -16.34 -3.86
C LYS A 309 4.05 -14.97 -3.17
N ASN A 310 3.31 -13.98 -3.66
CA ASN A 310 3.12 -12.69 -3.02
C ASN A 310 2.35 -12.85 -1.69
N VAL A 311 1.19 -13.51 -1.73
CA VAL A 311 0.31 -13.64 -0.56
C VAL A 311 0.97 -14.46 0.54
N MET A 312 1.60 -15.61 0.26
CA MET A 312 2.38 -16.35 1.28
C MET A 312 3.43 -15.47 1.96
N THR A 313 4.08 -14.58 1.21
CA THR A 313 5.10 -13.67 1.75
C THR A 313 4.47 -12.58 2.63
N HIS A 314 3.28 -12.09 2.29
CA HIS A 314 2.44 -11.21 3.10
C HIS A 314 2.00 -11.88 4.41
N GLU A 315 1.48 -13.11 4.36
CA GLU A 315 1.03 -13.85 5.56
C GLU A 315 2.19 -14.12 6.53
N PHE A 316 3.41 -14.35 6.03
CA PHE A 316 4.59 -14.41 6.89
C PHE A 316 4.98 -13.05 7.50
N GLY A 317 4.60 -11.93 6.88
CA GLY A 317 4.65 -10.60 7.52
C GLY A 317 3.82 -10.54 8.81
N HIS A 318 2.62 -11.15 8.82
CA HIS A 318 1.83 -11.31 10.04
C HIS A 318 2.46 -12.27 11.06
N VAL A 319 3.11 -13.36 10.61
CA VAL A 319 3.95 -14.20 11.49
C VAL A 319 5.12 -13.39 12.10
N PHE A 320 5.56 -12.33 11.43
CA PHE A 320 6.53 -11.37 11.96
C PHE A 320 5.92 -10.17 12.73
N GLY A 321 4.61 -10.18 12.98
CA GLY A 321 3.90 -9.16 13.76
C GLY A 321 3.56 -7.88 13.01
N LEU A 322 3.81 -7.81 11.69
CA LEU A 322 3.38 -6.69 10.86
C LEU A 322 1.87 -6.72 10.67
N HIS A 323 1.26 -5.55 10.59
CA HIS A 323 -0.09 -5.36 10.08
C HIS A 323 -0.05 -4.79 8.65
N HIS A 324 -1.22 -4.45 8.09
CA HIS A 324 -1.36 -3.99 6.71
C HIS A 324 -0.67 -2.64 6.43
N ALA A 325 -0.23 -2.49 5.18
CA ALA A 325 0.18 -1.23 4.59
C ALA A 325 -0.98 -0.62 3.80
N ASN A 326 -1.49 0.47 4.33
CA ASN A 326 -2.76 1.08 4.00
C ASN A 326 -2.53 2.42 3.27
N SER A 327 -3.57 3.07 2.77
CA SER A 327 -3.48 4.47 2.33
C SER A 327 -4.53 5.34 3.00
N LEU A 328 -4.21 6.62 3.17
CA LEU A 328 -5.14 7.59 3.72
C LEU A 328 -6.23 7.92 2.69
N ASN A 329 -7.51 7.75 3.04
CA ASN A 329 -8.63 8.24 2.27
C ASN A 329 -9.35 9.39 3.01
N CYS A 330 -9.37 10.59 2.46
CA CYS A 330 -10.06 11.75 3.01
C CYS A 330 -11.03 12.35 1.98
N ASP A 331 -12.29 12.50 2.34
CA ASP A 331 -13.32 13.09 1.47
C ASP A 331 -13.11 14.59 1.22
N SER A 332 -12.25 15.22 2.03
CA SER A 332 -11.74 16.59 1.85
C SER A 332 -10.53 16.70 0.93
N GLY A 333 -9.98 15.59 0.41
CA GLY A 333 -8.73 15.56 -0.36
C GLY A 333 -7.48 15.94 0.45
N ARG A 334 -7.59 15.99 1.79
CA ARG A 334 -6.47 16.24 2.70
C ARG A 334 -5.44 15.12 2.59
N LEU A 335 -4.18 15.47 2.33
CA LEU A 335 -3.09 14.51 2.18
C LEU A 335 -2.48 14.06 3.52
N ASP A 336 -2.96 14.59 4.65
CA ASP A 336 -2.57 14.18 6.00
C ASP A 336 -3.64 14.52 7.07
N VAL A 337 -3.67 13.74 8.15
CA VAL A 337 -4.59 13.86 9.29
C VAL A 337 -3.96 13.30 10.57
N GLY A 338 -4.20 13.96 11.71
CA GLY A 338 -3.64 13.54 12.99
C GLY A 338 -4.33 12.32 13.60
N ARG A 339 -3.64 11.64 14.52
CA ARG A 339 -4.16 10.49 15.28
C ARG A 339 -4.65 10.93 16.66
N SER A 340 -5.69 10.26 17.15
CA SER A 340 -6.30 10.46 18.47
C SER A 340 -6.60 9.10 19.10
N GLY A 341 -5.55 8.32 19.36
CA GLY A 341 -5.68 6.88 19.61
C GLY A 341 -6.06 6.14 18.32
N ALA A 342 -6.93 5.14 18.43
CA ALA A 342 -7.46 4.35 17.30
C ALA A 342 -8.51 5.12 16.47
N SER A 343 -8.27 6.39 16.14
CA SER A 343 -9.17 7.25 15.38
C SER A 343 -8.42 8.44 14.76
N TRP A 344 -8.84 8.87 13.58
CA TRP A 344 -8.35 10.08 12.94
C TRP A 344 -8.97 11.34 13.58
N THR A 345 -8.22 12.44 13.65
CA THR A 345 -8.71 13.73 14.18
C THR A 345 -9.73 14.44 13.28
N ASP A 346 -9.90 13.96 12.04
CA ASP A 346 -10.89 14.44 11.08
C ASP A 346 -11.80 13.25 10.73
N PRO A 347 -13.10 13.28 11.07
CA PRO A 347 -14.03 12.20 10.76
C PRO A 347 -14.35 12.10 9.26
N GLY A 348 -13.94 13.08 8.44
CA GLY A 348 -13.95 12.98 6.98
C GLY A 348 -12.76 12.19 6.41
N CYS A 349 -11.92 11.61 7.26
CA CYS A 349 -10.80 10.76 6.89
C CYS A 349 -10.94 9.35 7.48
N ARG A 350 -10.60 8.33 6.68
CA ARG A 350 -10.60 6.90 7.02
C ARG A 350 -9.37 6.22 6.44
N THR A 351 -9.02 5.08 7.01
CA THR A 351 -7.96 4.22 6.49
C THR A 351 -8.51 3.37 5.35
N TYR A 352 -7.87 3.38 4.19
CA TYR A 352 -8.12 2.41 3.13
C TYR A 352 -7.17 1.23 3.29
N GLU A 353 -7.68 0.14 3.86
CA GLU A 353 -6.90 -1.06 4.15
C GLU A 353 -6.30 -1.67 2.89
N TYR A 354 -5.08 -2.21 2.96
CA TYR A 354 -4.26 -2.68 1.83
C TYR A 354 -4.02 -1.61 0.73
N GLY A 355 -4.37 -0.35 0.97
CA GLY A 355 -4.33 0.73 -0.01
C GLY A 355 -2.94 1.16 -0.46
N ASP A 356 -1.86 0.63 0.13
CA ASP A 356 -0.49 0.84 -0.30
C ASP A 356 -0.07 -0.19 -1.37
N THR A 357 -0.45 0.07 -2.62
CA THR A 357 -0.13 -0.79 -3.78
C THR A 357 1.38 -0.96 -4.04
N SER A 358 2.23 -0.16 -3.40
CA SER A 358 3.69 -0.24 -3.52
C SER A 358 4.34 -1.15 -2.47
N ASP A 359 3.55 -1.71 -1.55
CA ASP A 359 4.02 -2.48 -0.40
C ASP A 359 3.68 -3.96 -0.51
N LEU A 360 4.43 -4.82 0.20
CA LEU A 360 4.07 -6.23 0.35
C LEU A 360 2.88 -6.39 1.29
N MET A 361 2.85 -5.64 2.40
CA MET A 361 1.74 -5.66 3.36
C MET A 361 0.51 -4.89 2.84
N GLY A 362 0.57 -4.37 1.62
CA GLY A 362 -0.55 -3.75 0.92
C GLY A 362 -1.28 -4.73 0.01
N TYR A 363 -1.77 -4.23 -1.13
CA TYR A 363 -2.61 -5.01 -2.04
C TYR A 363 -1.87 -6.20 -2.67
N ALA A 364 -2.53 -7.37 -2.66
CA ALA A 364 -2.06 -8.59 -3.30
C ALA A 364 -1.81 -8.40 -4.80
N GLN A 365 -0.67 -8.87 -5.30
CA GLN A 365 -0.19 -8.62 -6.66
C GLN A 365 0.74 -9.73 -7.18
N LEU A 366 1.09 -9.70 -8.46
CA LEU A 366 2.00 -10.70 -9.08
C LEU A 366 3.48 -10.46 -8.71
N SER A 367 3.81 -9.24 -8.30
CA SER A 367 5.13 -8.83 -7.78
C SER A 367 5.23 -9.05 -6.27
N THR A 368 6.42 -8.87 -5.69
CA THR A 368 6.63 -8.97 -4.24
C THR A 368 7.52 -7.80 -3.80
N PRO A 369 6.95 -6.57 -3.70
CA PRO A 369 7.73 -5.34 -3.50
C PRO A 369 8.27 -5.20 -2.08
N SER A 370 9.13 -4.21 -1.83
CA SER A 370 9.66 -3.96 -0.48
C SER A 370 8.60 -3.42 0.48
N ILE A 371 8.48 -4.04 1.66
CA ILE A 371 7.78 -3.44 2.82
C ILE A 371 8.36 -2.07 3.14
N ASN A 372 7.53 -1.09 3.46
CA ASN A 372 7.97 0.27 3.75
C ASN A 372 8.86 0.37 4.99
N SER A 373 9.63 1.45 5.05
CA SER A 373 10.61 1.76 6.07
C SER A 373 10.04 1.93 7.48
N MET A 374 8.75 2.22 7.65
CA MET A 374 8.10 2.18 8.97
C MET A 374 7.92 0.73 9.42
N LEU A 375 7.15 -0.08 8.68
CA LEU A 375 6.91 -1.49 9.03
C LEU A 375 8.21 -2.28 9.15
N TRP A 376 9.19 -1.97 8.29
CA TRP A 376 10.51 -2.56 8.33
C TRP A 376 11.31 -2.20 9.59
N THR A 377 11.14 -0.97 10.10
CA THR A 377 11.75 -0.52 11.36
C THR A 377 11.06 -1.15 12.55
N TYR A 378 9.71 -1.23 12.53
CA TYR A 378 8.91 -1.89 13.57
C TYR A 378 9.30 -3.38 13.72
N GLY A 379 9.35 -4.12 12.62
CA GLY A 379 9.72 -5.54 12.64
C GLY A 379 11.20 -5.82 12.95
N GLY A 380 12.04 -4.77 13.04
CA GLY A 380 13.44 -4.88 13.43
C GLY A 380 14.28 -5.74 12.50
N PHE A 381 14.06 -5.64 11.18
CA PHE A 381 14.63 -6.58 10.20
C PHE A 381 16.11 -6.32 9.86
N GLY A 382 16.59 -5.08 9.89
CA GLY A 382 18.01 -4.78 9.58
C GLY A 382 18.93 -4.64 10.77
N ASN A 383 20.02 -3.91 10.55
CA ASN A 383 21.10 -3.66 11.48
C ASN A 383 20.87 -2.40 12.33
N GLY A 384 19.87 -1.57 11.97
CA GLY A 384 19.46 -0.37 12.69
C GLY A 384 20.08 0.93 12.17
N ASP A 385 20.62 0.91 10.94
CA ASP A 385 21.24 2.08 10.29
C ASP A 385 20.75 2.35 8.86
N GLU A 386 19.88 1.49 8.34
CA GLU A 386 19.22 1.58 7.05
C GLU A 386 18.22 2.74 6.96
N VAL A 387 17.68 3.16 8.10
CA VAL A 387 16.85 4.36 8.27
C VAL A 387 17.61 5.38 9.14
N LEU A 388 17.85 6.57 8.61
CA LEU A 388 18.44 7.67 9.38
C LEU A 388 17.37 8.30 10.29
N ASP A 389 17.61 8.30 11.59
CA ASP A 389 16.80 9.07 12.53
C ASP A 389 17.20 10.55 12.52
N ALA A 390 16.32 11.42 12.04
CA ALA A 390 16.48 12.86 12.12
C ALA A 390 16.02 13.43 13.48
N GLY A 391 15.23 12.69 14.26
CA GLY A 391 14.57 13.17 15.47
C GLY A 391 13.57 14.30 15.18
N VAL A 392 13.33 15.15 16.19
CA VAL A 392 12.48 16.35 16.03
C VAL A 392 13.20 17.38 15.14
N VAL A 393 12.61 17.69 13.99
CA VAL A 393 13.13 18.73 13.10
C VAL A 393 12.64 20.10 13.58
N THR A 394 13.56 20.93 14.07
CA THR A 394 13.29 22.30 14.59
C THR A 394 13.85 23.42 13.72
N THR A 395 14.69 23.09 12.74
CA THR A 395 15.23 23.98 11.70
C THR A 395 15.17 23.26 10.35
N ALA A 396 15.25 23.99 9.24
CA ALA A 396 15.26 23.36 7.92
C ALA A 396 16.49 22.44 7.74
N ARG A 397 16.26 21.20 7.31
CA ARG A 397 17.30 20.18 7.09
C ARG A 397 17.07 19.45 5.77
N SER A 398 18.14 19.27 5.01
CA SER A 398 18.15 18.50 3.76
C SER A 398 18.80 17.14 3.97
N PHE A 399 18.29 16.14 3.27
CA PHE A 399 18.73 14.74 3.33
C PHE A 399 18.84 14.16 1.92
N THR A 400 19.65 13.12 1.76
CA THR A 400 19.72 12.32 0.52
C THR A 400 19.13 10.95 0.80
N LEU A 401 18.10 10.57 0.04
CA LEU A 401 17.50 9.23 0.06
C LEU A 401 18.15 8.36 -1.02
N LYS A 402 18.18 7.05 -0.77
CA LYS A 402 18.70 6.01 -1.68
C LYS A 402 17.60 4.98 -1.94
N PRO A 403 17.71 4.10 -2.96
CA PRO A 403 16.59 3.26 -3.39
C PRO A 403 16.21 2.31 -2.26
N TRP A 404 14.92 2.28 -1.89
CA TRP A 404 14.48 1.56 -0.69
C TRP A 404 14.63 0.03 -0.80
N SER A 405 14.40 -0.54 -1.99
CA SER A 405 14.72 -1.94 -2.32
C SER A 405 16.24 -2.22 -2.46
N GLY A 406 17.12 -1.26 -2.16
CA GLY A 406 18.57 -1.46 -2.05
C GLY A 406 18.99 -1.92 -0.65
N ASN A 407 20.25 -2.33 -0.51
CA ASN A 407 20.84 -2.78 0.76
C ASN A 407 21.66 -1.70 1.50
N GLU A 408 21.71 -0.47 0.98
CA GLU A 408 22.55 0.59 1.53
C GLU A 408 22.08 1.12 2.90
N ARG A 409 23.04 1.58 3.71
CA ARG A 409 22.82 2.34 4.95
C ARG A 409 22.18 3.70 4.65
N GLN A 410 21.34 4.18 5.56
CA GLN A 410 20.67 5.49 5.53
C GLN A 410 19.94 5.75 4.20
N ARG A 411 19.20 4.76 3.72
CA ARG A 411 18.43 4.82 2.45
C ARG A 411 17.06 5.48 2.62
N ALA A 412 16.46 5.37 3.81
CA ALA A 412 15.30 6.15 4.23
C ALA A 412 15.64 7.11 5.39
N VAL A 413 14.75 8.05 5.69
CA VAL A 413 14.84 8.98 6.83
C VAL A 413 13.54 8.91 7.63
N ARG A 414 13.61 8.82 8.96
CA ARG A 414 12.47 9.14 9.83
C ARG A 414 12.67 10.51 10.48
N PHE A 415 11.59 11.28 10.63
CA PHE A 415 11.60 12.53 11.40
C PHE A 415 10.33 12.66 12.24
N THR A 416 10.44 13.34 13.38
CA THR A 416 9.31 13.65 14.26
C THR A 416 8.83 15.07 14.00
N ASP A 417 7.53 15.26 13.80
CA ASP A 417 6.93 16.59 13.64
C ASP A 417 7.06 17.40 14.95
N PRO A 418 7.53 18.66 14.89
CA PRO A 418 7.75 19.47 16.09
C PRO A 418 6.47 19.85 16.84
N VAL A 419 5.29 19.74 16.23
CA VAL A 419 4.00 20.11 16.83
C VAL A 419 3.20 18.88 17.23
N SER A 420 2.88 17.97 16.28
CA SER A 420 2.03 16.79 16.56
C SER A 420 2.76 15.66 17.28
N LYS A 421 4.10 15.63 17.23
CA LYS A 421 4.97 14.54 17.73
C LYS A 421 4.81 13.19 17.02
N GLU A 422 4.00 13.14 15.97
CA GLU A 422 3.95 11.99 15.07
C GLU A 422 5.27 11.84 14.29
N THR A 423 5.63 10.61 13.96
CA THR A 423 6.85 10.30 13.19
C THR A 423 6.50 9.90 11.76
N TYR A 424 7.21 10.49 10.81
CA TYR A 424 7.04 10.35 9.37
C TYR A 424 8.30 9.74 8.78
N PHE A 425 8.13 8.77 7.88
CA PHE A 425 9.22 8.11 7.18
C PHE A 425 9.22 8.52 5.70
N LEU A 426 10.41 8.78 5.16
CA LEU A 426 10.68 9.23 3.80
C LEU A 426 11.56 8.18 3.11
N GLU A 427 11.06 7.56 2.04
CA GLU A 427 11.75 6.49 1.32
C GLU A 427 11.71 6.71 -0.20
N LEU A 428 12.80 6.44 -0.90
CA LEU A 428 12.87 6.58 -2.35
C LEU A 428 12.50 5.25 -3.03
N ARG A 429 11.31 5.20 -3.64
CA ARG A 429 10.86 4.07 -4.46
C ARG A 429 11.30 4.30 -5.91
N LEU A 430 12.10 3.38 -6.43
CA LEU A 430 12.57 3.33 -7.81
C LEU A 430 12.39 1.91 -8.36
N PRO A 431 12.20 1.74 -9.68
CA PRO A 431 11.90 0.44 -10.27
C PRO A 431 13.16 -0.42 -10.39
N ILE A 432 13.67 -0.91 -9.25
CA ILE A 432 14.79 -1.83 -9.13
C ILE A 432 14.49 -2.90 -8.07
N GLY A 433 15.13 -4.06 -8.17
CA GLY A 433 14.94 -5.15 -7.21
C GLY A 433 13.47 -5.58 -7.09
N ASN A 434 13.00 -5.71 -5.86
CA ASN A 434 11.62 -6.09 -5.54
C ASN A 434 10.60 -5.04 -6.05
N ASP A 435 11.00 -3.77 -6.10
CA ASP A 435 10.18 -2.63 -6.50
C ASP A 435 10.05 -2.46 -8.02
N ALA A 436 10.74 -3.28 -8.82
CA ALA A 436 10.82 -3.14 -10.28
C ALA A 436 9.46 -3.03 -11.00
N ALA A 437 8.44 -3.71 -10.48
CA ALA A 437 7.08 -3.69 -11.06
C ALA A 437 6.15 -2.63 -10.43
N THR A 438 6.45 -2.10 -9.24
CA THR A 438 5.52 -1.29 -8.45
C THR A 438 5.92 0.17 -8.33
N ALA A 439 7.22 0.47 -8.29
CA ALA A 439 7.77 1.82 -8.21
C ALA A 439 7.90 2.49 -9.59
N VAL A 440 6.82 2.41 -10.36
CA VAL A 440 6.67 2.96 -11.71
C VAL A 440 5.62 4.08 -11.74
N ASN A 441 5.61 4.90 -12.78
CA ASN A 441 4.63 5.99 -12.95
C ASN A 441 4.54 6.89 -11.70
N GLY A 442 3.34 7.14 -11.16
CA GLY A 442 3.15 7.96 -9.95
C GLY A 442 3.53 7.28 -8.63
N ASN A 443 3.95 6.00 -8.65
CA ASN A 443 4.59 5.33 -7.53
C ASN A 443 6.14 5.40 -7.59
N ARG A 444 6.72 6.02 -8.65
CA ARG A 444 8.16 6.30 -8.73
C ARG A 444 8.48 7.64 -8.07
N GLY A 445 9.10 7.62 -6.89
CA GLY A 445 9.62 8.82 -6.24
C GLY A 445 9.74 8.69 -4.73
N VAL A 446 9.59 9.82 -4.02
CA VAL A 446 9.64 9.81 -2.55
C VAL A 446 8.28 9.40 -2.03
N LYS A 447 8.17 8.19 -1.50
CA LYS A 447 7.00 7.73 -0.75
C LYS A 447 7.12 8.24 0.68
N ILE A 448 5.98 8.64 1.25
CA ILE A 448 5.87 9.15 2.61
C ILE A 448 4.89 8.24 3.34
N VAL A 449 5.34 7.65 4.45
CA VAL A 449 4.49 6.80 5.30
C VAL A 449 4.53 7.27 6.74
N LYS A 450 3.45 6.99 7.48
CA LYS A 450 3.42 7.08 8.93
C LYS A 450 2.55 5.96 9.51
N GLU A 451 2.45 5.94 10.84
CA GLU A 451 1.61 5.03 11.59
C GLU A 451 0.11 5.19 11.29
N ASP A 452 -0.64 4.09 11.30
CA ASP A 452 -2.07 3.99 11.02
C ASP A 452 -2.90 3.79 12.31
N ILE A 453 -4.22 3.95 12.24
CA ILE A 453 -5.14 3.74 13.38
C ILE A 453 -5.65 2.30 13.53
N LEU A 454 -5.43 1.41 12.54
CA LEU A 454 -5.91 0.02 12.58
C LEU A 454 -4.91 -0.97 13.22
N GLY A 455 -3.68 -0.54 13.51
CA GLY A 455 -2.69 -1.34 14.24
C GLY A 455 -2.96 -1.41 15.74
N TRP A 456 -2.35 -2.37 16.43
CA TRP A 456 -2.52 -2.56 17.89
C TRP A 456 -1.33 -2.10 18.73
N ASP A 457 -0.11 -2.17 18.19
CA ASP A 457 1.14 -1.67 18.80
C ASP A 457 2.00 -1.04 17.70
N ASP A 458 1.60 0.13 17.19
CA ASP A 458 2.27 0.92 16.13
C ASP A 458 2.58 0.15 14.81
N ASN A 459 2.01 -1.04 14.63
CA ASN A 459 2.45 -2.05 13.66
C ASN A 459 1.76 -1.98 12.28
N ALA A 460 0.93 -0.96 12.05
CA ALA A 460 0.21 -0.68 10.80
C ALA A 460 0.64 0.68 10.24
N SER A 461 0.77 0.80 8.92
CA SER A 461 1.25 2.02 8.26
C SER A 461 0.26 2.56 7.23
N ILE A 462 0.13 3.87 7.10
CA ILE A 462 -0.51 4.52 5.95
C ILE A 462 0.49 5.25 5.06
N ALA A 463 0.33 5.07 3.75
CA ALA A 463 0.94 5.89 2.72
C ALA A 463 0.17 7.22 2.55
N LEU A 464 0.93 8.32 2.62
CA LEU A 464 0.46 9.69 2.40
C LEU A 464 0.75 10.08 0.95
N GLY A 465 -0.09 9.57 0.04
CA GLY A 465 0.02 9.81 -1.41
C GLY A 465 -0.32 11.24 -1.83
N ARG A 466 -0.27 11.48 -3.14
CA ARG A 466 -0.62 12.80 -3.72
C ARG A 466 -2.11 13.01 -3.96
N ASP A 467 -2.89 11.94 -3.86
CA ASP A 467 -4.34 11.93 -3.92
C ASP A 467 -4.89 11.00 -2.83
N SER A 468 -5.52 11.57 -1.82
CA SER A 468 -6.26 10.86 -0.77
C SER A 468 -7.77 10.82 -1.02
N SER A 469 -8.26 11.40 -2.12
CA SER A 469 -9.66 11.19 -2.54
C SER A 469 -9.85 9.80 -3.15
N PHE A 470 -8.77 9.20 -3.67
CA PHE A 470 -8.75 7.88 -4.29
C PHE A 470 -9.38 6.79 -3.42
N ARG A 471 -10.34 6.06 -3.99
CA ARG A 471 -11.02 4.91 -3.38
C ARG A 471 -10.75 3.66 -4.22
N GLY A 472 -9.95 2.73 -3.71
CA GLY A 472 -9.65 1.47 -4.40
C GLY A 472 -8.29 0.87 -4.04
N TYR A 473 -8.03 -0.32 -4.58
CA TYR A 473 -6.80 -1.09 -4.34
C TYR A 473 -5.74 -0.92 -5.45
N GLN A 474 -5.88 0.11 -6.28
CA GLN A 474 -5.04 0.34 -7.48
C GLN A 474 -4.53 1.79 -7.54
N ASN A 475 -4.23 2.40 -6.39
CA ASN A 475 -3.66 3.75 -6.34
C ASN A 475 -2.25 3.73 -6.96
N GLY A 476 -2.06 4.41 -8.09
CA GLY A 476 -0.78 4.54 -8.77
C GLY A 476 -0.08 5.88 -8.52
N THR A 477 -0.42 6.59 -7.43
CA THR A 477 0.06 7.95 -7.11
C THR A 477 0.55 8.11 -5.66
N LEU A 478 1.09 7.02 -5.08
CA LEU A 478 1.54 6.95 -3.69
C LEU A 478 2.90 7.63 -3.45
N ALA A 479 3.60 8.08 -4.49
CA ALA A 479 4.91 8.72 -4.38
C ALA A 479 4.90 10.18 -4.87
N TRP A 480 5.82 10.96 -4.31
CA TRP A 480 6.01 12.38 -4.55
C TRP A 480 7.16 12.61 -5.56
N PRO A 481 6.91 13.28 -6.71
CA PRO A 481 7.93 13.55 -7.71
C PRO A 481 8.79 14.77 -7.35
N ALA A 482 9.87 15.00 -8.09
CA ALA A 482 10.71 16.19 -7.94
C ALA A 482 9.90 17.49 -8.12
N GLY A 483 10.25 18.53 -7.36
CA GLY A 483 9.57 19.82 -7.34
C GLY A 483 8.26 19.84 -6.54
N SER A 484 7.79 18.70 -6.03
CA SER A 484 6.58 18.63 -5.20
C SER A 484 6.89 18.88 -3.71
N THR A 485 5.84 19.14 -2.90
CA THR A 485 5.98 19.35 -1.45
C THR A 485 4.78 18.80 -0.70
N PHE A 486 5.03 17.80 0.14
CA PHE A 486 4.07 17.32 1.15
C PHE A 486 4.05 18.29 2.35
N THR A 487 2.94 18.34 3.08
CA THR A 487 2.80 19.13 4.31
C THR A 487 2.04 18.32 5.35
N THR A 488 2.60 18.18 6.56
CA THR A 488 1.92 17.50 7.68
C THR A 488 0.66 18.26 8.09
N HIS A 489 -0.27 17.60 8.78
CA HIS A 489 -1.50 18.22 9.29
C HIS A 489 -1.24 19.41 10.25
N THR A 490 -0.04 19.49 10.82
CA THR A 490 0.47 20.60 11.65
C THR A 490 1.35 21.62 10.92
N GLY A 491 1.66 21.41 9.63
CA GLY A 491 2.31 22.41 8.77
C GLY A 491 3.79 22.21 8.46
N THR A 492 4.42 21.10 8.89
CA THR A 492 5.81 20.76 8.53
C THR A 492 5.86 20.33 7.07
N ARG A 493 6.75 20.94 6.29
CA ARG A 493 6.84 20.73 4.84
C ARG A 493 7.99 19.79 4.49
N VAL A 494 7.71 18.82 3.63
CA VAL A 494 8.72 17.95 3.02
C VAL A 494 8.75 18.25 1.54
N SER A 495 9.74 19.02 1.11
CA SER A 495 9.99 19.30 -0.32
C SER A 495 10.84 18.20 -0.92
N VAL A 496 10.46 17.71 -2.10
CA VAL A 496 11.25 16.75 -2.88
C VAL A 496 12.07 17.54 -3.90
N ASP A 497 13.31 17.85 -3.56
CA ASP A 497 14.14 18.81 -4.29
C ASP A 497 14.58 18.25 -5.66
N TYR A 498 14.95 16.96 -5.72
CA TYR A 498 15.29 16.26 -6.97
C TYR A 498 15.12 14.74 -6.84
N ILE A 499 14.96 14.04 -7.97
CA ILE A 499 14.96 12.57 -8.06
C ILE A 499 15.81 12.15 -9.27
N GLY A 500 16.91 11.44 -9.02
CA GLY A 500 17.78 10.88 -10.05
C GLY A 500 17.43 9.43 -10.41
N SER A 501 18.44 8.68 -10.87
CA SER A 501 18.40 7.24 -11.14
C SER A 501 18.76 6.37 -9.94
N ALA A 502 19.47 6.93 -8.94
CA ALA A 502 19.94 6.21 -7.75
C ALA A 502 19.78 6.97 -6.43
N ILE A 503 19.46 8.28 -6.45
CA ILE A 503 19.30 9.11 -5.24
C ILE A 503 18.20 10.14 -5.42
N ALA A 504 17.69 10.67 -4.31
CA ALA A 504 16.77 11.81 -4.28
C ALA A 504 17.13 12.79 -3.15
N GLY A 505 17.00 14.08 -3.39
CA GLY A 505 17.13 15.13 -2.38
C GLY A 505 15.78 15.46 -1.77
N VAL A 506 15.71 15.53 -0.45
CA VAL A 506 14.51 16.01 0.27
C VAL A 506 14.89 17.04 1.32
N THR A 507 14.09 18.10 1.46
CA THR A 507 14.26 19.14 2.46
C THR A 507 13.04 19.20 3.36
N VAL A 508 13.24 18.83 4.64
CA VAL A 508 12.23 18.97 5.69
C VAL A 508 12.36 20.35 6.31
N ARG A 509 11.28 21.13 6.29
CA ARG A 509 11.16 22.45 6.91
C ARG A 509 10.10 22.37 8.00
N PRO A 510 10.43 22.66 9.27
CA PRO A 510 9.47 22.55 10.37
C PRO A 510 8.25 23.44 10.10
N ALA A 511 7.10 23.04 10.65
CA ALA A 511 6.01 23.98 10.89
C ALA A 511 6.59 25.20 11.60
N ALA A 512 6.25 26.41 11.15
CA ALA A 512 6.58 27.60 11.90
C ALA A 512 5.89 27.48 13.26
N SER A 513 6.65 27.24 14.32
CA SER A 513 6.12 27.15 15.68
C SER A 513 5.27 28.39 15.92
N ALA A 514 3.96 28.18 16.15
CA ALA A 514 3.08 29.28 16.53
C ALA A 514 3.75 30.00 17.69
N VAL A 515 4.09 31.27 17.50
CA VAL A 515 4.81 32.02 18.52
C VAL A 515 3.88 32.10 19.72
N VAL A 516 4.18 31.30 20.74
CA VAL A 516 3.54 31.40 22.05
C VAL A 516 4.07 32.70 22.66
N VAL A 517 3.54 33.82 22.16
CA VAL A 517 3.53 35.09 22.87
C VAL A 517 2.96 34.74 24.23
N PRO A 518 3.74 34.86 25.32
CA PRO A 518 3.24 34.51 26.63
C PRO A 518 2.05 35.43 26.88
N VAL A 519 0.84 34.86 26.89
CA VAL A 519 -0.37 35.61 27.23
C VAL A 519 -0.21 35.97 28.70
N ASP A 520 0.29 37.18 28.92
CA ASP A 520 0.49 37.76 30.23
C ASP A 520 -0.84 37.68 30.97
N LYS A 521 -0.89 36.83 32.00
CA LYS A 521 -2.14 36.47 32.68
C LYS A 521 -2.72 37.64 33.49
N SER A 522 -2.02 38.77 33.55
CA SER A 522 -2.56 40.04 34.03
C SER A 522 -3.45 40.74 33.00
N LEU A 523 -3.30 40.46 31.70
CA LEU A 523 -4.08 41.09 30.64
C LEU A 523 -5.55 40.68 30.72
N LYS A 524 -6.42 41.69 30.82
CA LYS A 524 -7.87 41.57 30.70
C LYS A 524 -8.31 42.31 29.44
N VAL A 525 -9.21 41.69 28.67
CA VAL A 525 -9.93 42.39 27.59
C VAL A 525 -10.78 43.49 28.24
N PHE A 526 -10.59 44.72 27.79
CA PHE A 526 -11.22 45.91 28.37
C PHE A 526 -12.45 46.34 27.56
N SER A 527 -12.36 46.31 26.23
CA SER A 527 -13.51 46.44 25.33
C SER A 527 -13.18 45.84 23.95
N PRO A 528 -14.12 45.14 23.31
CA PRO A 528 -14.16 45.06 21.85
C PRO A 528 -14.65 46.39 21.27
N GLY A 529 -14.26 46.70 20.04
CA GLY A 529 -14.73 47.88 19.30
C GLY A 529 -13.85 48.14 18.08
N ASP A 530 -14.36 48.84 17.06
CA ASP A 530 -13.53 49.30 15.95
C ASP A 530 -12.78 50.58 16.40
N PHE A 531 -11.49 50.46 16.70
CA PHE A 531 -10.65 51.57 17.14
C PHE A 531 -9.72 52.09 16.03
N ASN A 532 -9.53 51.30 14.96
CA ASN A 532 -8.67 51.65 13.83
C ASN A 532 -9.45 52.20 12.60
N GLY A 533 -10.72 51.81 12.44
CA GLY A 533 -11.64 52.25 11.38
C GLY A 533 -11.81 51.30 10.19
N ASP A 534 -11.38 50.04 10.27
CA ASP A 534 -11.46 49.06 9.16
C ASP A 534 -12.78 48.27 9.11
N GLY A 535 -13.72 48.53 10.02
CA GLY A 535 -15.00 47.82 10.12
C GLY A 535 -14.92 46.48 10.85
N ARG A 536 -13.81 46.17 11.52
CA ARG A 536 -13.65 44.98 12.37
C ARG A 536 -13.60 45.37 13.84
N ALA A 537 -13.85 44.41 14.72
CA ALA A 537 -13.66 44.60 16.16
C ALA A 537 -12.18 44.39 16.54
N ASP A 538 -11.47 45.48 16.84
CA ASP A 538 -10.21 45.45 17.58
C ASP A 538 -10.45 44.96 19.02
N MET A 539 -9.37 44.55 19.69
CA MET A 539 -9.38 44.10 21.07
C MET A 539 -8.40 44.92 21.92
N VAL A 540 -8.93 45.85 22.73
CA VAL A 540 -8.13 46.55 23.74
C VAL A 540 -7.95 45.65 24.96
N THR A 541 -6.69 45.45 25.38
CA THR A 541 -6.33 44.73 26.61
C THR A 541 -5.57 45.65 27.56
N ARG A 542 -5.66 45.36 28.87
CA ARG A 542 -4.94 46.08 29.93
C ARG A 542 -4.57 45.13 31.05
N ARG A 543 -3.39 45.29 31.66
CA ARG A 543 -2.92 44.51 32.81
C ARG A 543 -3.73 44.76 34.07
N THR A 544 -3.59 43.89 35.06
CA THR A 544 -4.16 44.05 36.40
C THR A 544 -3.52 45.19 37.20
N ASP A 545 -2.30 45.61 36.86
CA ASP A 545 -1.65 46.79 37.45
C ASP A 545 -2.14 48.13 36.85
N GLY A 546 -2.85 48.09 35.72
CA GLY A 546 -3.38 49.25 35.02
C GLY A 546 -2.61 49.68 33.77
N THR A 547 -1.51 48.99 33.41
CA THR A 547 -0.71 49.23 32.20
C THR A 547 -1.18 48.49 30.95
#